data_AF-A0A658ICM0-F1
#
_entry.id   AF-A0A658ICM0-F1
#
_cell.length_a   1.000
_cell.length_b   1.000
_cell.length_c   1.000
_cell.angle_alpha   90.00
_cell.angle_beta   90.00
_cell.angle_gamma   90.00
#
_symmetry.space_group_name_H-M   'P 1'
#
loop_
_entity.id
_entity.type
_entity.pdbx_description
1 polymer ?
#
loop_
_entity_poly.entity_id
_entity_poly.type
_entity_poly.pdbx_seq_one_letter_code
_entity_poly.pdbx_strand_id
1 'polypeptide(L)'
;MKNREYLCRSIIPGMDISLLSTTTDIEQLRAMAFAMVQKVVTEKNAELTAKDQRIRLLEEMLLLARQQRFGRKTEMLSGLQRQLFEEDTEADIAAAKRN
;
A
#
# COMPACT_ATOMS: atom_id res chain seq x y z
N MET A 1 25.29 39.37 15.72
CA MET A 1 25.01 38.39 14.65
C MET A 1 24.52 37.07 15.26
N LYS A 2 23.32 37.05 15.84
CA LYS A 2 22.70 35.85 16.42
C LYS A 2 21.26 35.83 15.93
N ASN A 3 20.90 34.91 15.02
CA ASN A 3 19.53 34.46 14.70
C ASN A 3 19.48 33.71 13.35
N ARG A 4 20.15 32.56 13.23
CA ARG A 4 19.96 31.65 12.08
C ARG A 4 19.72 30.18 12.45
N GLU A 5 19.49 29.88 13.74
CA GLU A 5 19.33 28.50 14.20
C GLU A 5 17.89 27.95 14.07
N TYR A 6 16.90 28.79 13.76
CA TYR A 6 15.48 28.38 13.76
C TYR A 6 14.89 28.01 12.39
N LEU A 7 15.65 28.10 11.29
CA LEU A 7 15.10 27.97 9.93
C LEU A 7 15.17 26.56 9.33
N CYS A 8 15.81 25.60 10.00
CA CYS A 8 16.00 24.24 9.44
C CYS A 8 14.86 23.26 9.81
N ARG A 9 13.60 23.72 9.83
CA ARG A 9 12.45 22.81 9.90
C ARG A 9 12.05 22.43 8.48
N SER A 10 12.31 21.18 8.09
CA SER A 10 11.87 20.61 6.83
C SER A 10 10.34 20.70 6.69
N ILE A 11 9.84 21.29 5.60
CA ILE A 11 8.40 21.28 5.25
C ILE A 11 7.94 19.85 4.95
N ILE A 12 8.85 19.01 4.43
CA ILE A 12 8.62 17.59 4.16
C ILE A 12 9.54 16.76 5.08
N PRO A 13 9.02 15.77 5.84
CA PRO A 13 9.84 14.91 6.69
C PRO A 13 10.97 14.24 5.89
N GLY A 14 12.21 14.38 6.35
CA GLY A 14 13.40 13.80 5.73
C GLY A 14 14.05 14.63 4.61
N MET A 15 13.49 15.78 4.24
CA MET A 15 14.08 16.69 3.24
C MET A 15 15.01 17.72 3.91
N ASP A 16 16.30 17.73 3.57
CA ASP A 16 17.24 18.74 4.04
C ASP A 16 17.24 19.98 3.14
N ILE A 17 16.89 21.13 3.72
CA ILE A 17 16.81 22.43 3.02
C ILE A 17 18.02 23.33 3.29
N SER A 18 18.99 22.88 4.09
CA SER A 18 20.18 23.66 4.45
C SER A 18 20.98 24.12 3.22
N LEU A 19 21.01 23.29 2.18
CA LEU A 19 21.65 23.56 0.89
C LEU A 19 21.08 24.80 0.17
N LEU A 20 19.83 25.19 0.43
CA LEU A 20 19.23 26.40 -0.17
C LEU A 20 19.85 27.69 0.39
N SER A 21 20.59 27.62 1.51
CA SER A 21 21.29 28.78 2.07
C SER A 21 22.66 29.06 1.43
N THR A 22 23.10 28.20 0.49
CA THR A 22 24.45 28.23 -0.10
C THR A 22 24.58 29.18 -1.29
N THR A 23 23.48 29.51 -1.97
CA THR A 23 23.48 30.44 -3.12
C THR A 23 22.59 31.64 -2.85
N THR A 24 22.96 32.76 -3.46
CA THR A 24 22.14 33.98 -3.52
C THR A 24 21.53 34.21 -4.89
N ASP A 25 21.88 33.40 -5.89
CA ASP A 25 21.28 33.48 -7.23
C ASP A 25 19.88 32.87 -7.23
N ILE A 26 18.90 33.63 -7.73
CA ILE A 26 17.49 33.27 -7.64
C ILE A 26 17.12 32.09 -8.53
N GLU A 27 17.74 31.98 -9.72
CA GLU A 27 17.44 30.89 -10.66
C GLU A 27 18.08 29.58 -10.19
N GLN A 28 19.31 29.61 -9.70
CA GLN A 28 19.92 28.45 -9.03
C GLN A 28 19.11 28.00 -7.81
N LEU A 29 18.61 28.93 -7.00
CA LEU A 29 17.81 28.61 -5.81
C LEU A 29 16.51 27.89 -6.20
N ARG A 30 15.83 28.36 -7.25
CA ARG A 30 14.64 27.70 -7.80
C ARG A 30 14.97 26.32 -8.31
N ALA A 31 16.02 26.18 -9.14
CA ALA A 31 16.42 24.89 -9.69
C ALA A 31 16.73 23.87 -8.59
N MET A 32 17.45 24.26 -7.54
CA MET A 32 17.74 23.39 -6.40
C MET A 32 16.49 23.01 -5.62
N ALA A 33 15.61 23.96 -5.32
CA ALA A 33 14.36 23.69 -4.62
C ALA A 33 13.47 22.72 -5.42
N PHE A 34 13.34 22.93 -6.74
CA PHE A 34 12.61 22.02 -7.61
C PHE A 34 13.23 20.62 -7.64
N ALA A 35 14.56 20.52 -7.78
CA ALA A 35 15.25 19.24 -7.78
C ALA A 35 15.07 18.47 -6.47
N MET A 36 15.12 19.16 -5.32
CA MET A 36 14.88 18.54 -4.00
C MET A 36 13.47 17.98 -3.89
N VAL A 37 12.45 18.77 -4.25
CA VAL A 37 11.05 18.34 -4.21
C VAL A 37 10.83 17.19 -5.19
N GLN A 38 11.37 17.28 -6.40
CA GLN A 38 11.21 16.25 -7.41
C GLN A 38 11.83 14.93 -6.97
N LYS A 39 13.02 14.95 -6.36
CA LYS A 39 13.65 13.76 -5.77
C LYS A 39 12.73 13.10 -4.73
N VAL A 40 12.25 13.86 -3.75
CA VAL A 40 11.34 13.36 -2.71
C VAL A 40 10.07 12.75 -3.32
N VAL A 41 9.46 13.44 -4.30
CA VAL A 41 8.24 12.96 -4.97
C VAL A 41 8.52 11.64 -5.70
N THR A 42 9.64 11.52 -6.41
CA THR A 42 10.00 10.29 -7.12
C THR A 42 10.24 9.12 -6.17
N GLU A 43 10.97 9.34 -5.06
CA GLU A 43 11.23 8.31 -4.05
C GLU A 43 9.94 7.85 -3.38
N LYS A 44 9.06 8.78 -3.02
CA LYS A 44 7.77 8.47 -2.38
C LYS A 44 6.81 7.75 -3.33
N ASN A 45 6.78 8.13 -4.60
CA ASN A 45 5.96 7.43 -5.60
C ASN A 45 6.46 6.00 -5.84
N ALA A 46 7.77 5.78 -5.87
CA ALA A 46 8.33 4.43 -5.96
C ALA A 46 8.00 3.58 -4.72
N GLU A 47 8.08 4.17 -3.52
CA GLU A 47 7.70 3.51 -2.27
C GLU A 47 6.20 3.13 -2.26
N LEU A 48 5.33 4.05 -2.71
CA LEU A 48 3.89 3.81 -2.80
C LEU A 48 3.56 2.67 -3.76
N THR A 49 4.12 2.70 -4.98
CA THR A 49 3.88 1.65 -5.97
C THR A 49 4.36 0.27 -5.50
N ALA A 50 5.51 0.20 -4.82
CA ALA A 50 6.00 -1.05 -4.23
C ALA A 50 5.08 -1.56 -3.11
N LYS A 51 4.56 -0.67 -2.26
CA LYS A 51 3.60 -1.02 -1.21
C LYS A 51 2.27 -1.51 -1.79
N ASP A 52 1.75 -0.85 -2.80
CA ASP A 52 0.51 -1.25 -3.48
C ASP A 52 0.63 -2.64 -4.10
N GLN A 53 1.76 -2.94 -4.76
CA GLN A 53 2.04 -4.28 -5.27
C GLN A 53 2.08 -5.31 -4.15
N ARG A 54 2.73 -4.99 -3.03
CA ARG A 54 2.81 -5.90 -1.88
C ARG A 54 1.44 -6.15 -1.25
N ILE A 55 0.60 -5.13 -1.13
CA ILE A 55 -0.77 -5.25 -0.61
C ILE A 55 -1.58 -6.20 -1.49
N ARG A 56 -1.58 -6.00 -2.82
CA ARG A 56 -2.31 -6.88 -3.74
C ARG A 56 -1.90 -8.35 -3.62
N LEU A 57 -0.60 -8.63 -3.54
CA LEU A 57 -0.09 -9.98 -3.35
C LEU A 57 -0.54 -10.59 -2.01
N LEU A 58 -0.54 -9.79 -0.94
CA LEU A 58 -1.00 -10.23 0.38
C LEU A 58 -2.50 -10.49 0.40
N GLU A 59 -3.30 -9.66 -0.28
CA GLU A 59 -4.74 -9.84 -0.43
C GLU A 59 -5.07 -11.13 -1.18
N GLU A 60 -4.36 -11.41 -2.27
CA GLU A 60 -4.51 -12.66 -3.03
C GLU A 60 -4.13 -13.89 -2.20
N MET A 61 -2.98 -13.85 -1.52
CA MET A 61 -2.58 -14.95 -0.63
C MET A 61 -3.57 -15.16 0.53
N LEU A 62 -4.14 -14.08 1.08
CA LEU A 62 -5.14 -14.16 2.13
C LEU A 62 -6.44 -14.80 1.61
N LEU A 63 -6.86 -14.45 0.40
CA LEU A 63 -8.02 -15.07 -0.24
C LEU A 63 -7.80 -16.57 -0.45
N LEU A 64 -6.65 -16.96 -1.00
CA LEU A 64 -6.28 -18.37 -1.19
C LEU A 64 -6.21 -19.13 0.13
N ALA A 65 -5.60 -18.54 1.17
CA ALA A 65 -5.52 -19.17 2.49
C ALA A 65 -6.91 -19.36 3.12
N ARG A 66 -7.83 -18.40 2.94
CA ARG A 66 -9.22 -18.54 3.36
C ARG A 66 -9.90 -19.70 2.61
N GLN A 67 -9.78 -19.76 1.28
CA GLN A 67 -10.33 -20.84 0.47
C GLN A 67 -9.78 -22.21 0.88
N GLN A 68 -8.46 -22.36 1.05
CA GLN A 68 -7.84 -23.61 1.51
C GLN A 68 -8.36 -24.04 2.89
N ARG A 69 -8.56 -23.09 3.80
CA ARG A 69 -9.12 -23.40 5.13
C ARG A 69 -10.58 -23.85 5.04
N PHE A 70 -11.38 -23.26 4.16
CA PHE A 70 -12.75 -23.74 3.93
C PHE A 70 -12.75 -25.13 3.29
N GLY A 71 -11.91 -25.38 2.28
CA GLY A 71 -11.75 -26.71 1.68
C GLY A 71 -11.30 -27.78 2.67
N ARG A 72 -10.32 -27.47 3.54
CA ARG A 72 -9.92 -28.41 4.61
C ARG A 72 -10.99 -28.63 5.66
N LYS A 73 -11.82 -27.62 5.96
CA LYS A 73 -12.95 -27.79 6.88
C LYS A 73 -14.02 -28.71 6.28
N THR A 74 -14.40 -28.51 5.02
CA THR A 74 -15.34 -29.41 4.33
C THR A 74 -14.77 -30.81 4.20
N GLU A 75 -13.46 -30.94 4.04
CA GLU A 75 -12.78 -32.23 4.02
C GLU A 75 -12.84 -32.97 5.38
N MET A 76 -12.75 -32.21 6.48
CA MET A 76 -12.74 -32.69 7.86
C MET A 76 -14.15 -32.96 8.42
N LEU A 77 -15.22 -32.47 7.77
CA LEU A 77 -16.59 -32.77 8.17
C LEU A 77 -16.92 -34.25 7.91
N SER A 78 -17.61 -34.88 8.86
CA SER A 78 -18.09 -36.26 8.71
C SER A 78 -19.15 -36.34 7.59
N GLY A 79 -19.31 -37.51 6.99
CA GLY A 79 -20.07 -37.67 5.73
C GLY A 79 -21.46 -37.01 5.70
N LEU A 80 -22.24 -37.13 6.78
CA LEU A 80 -23.58 -36.54 6.87
C LEU A 80 -23.55 -35.00 6.96
N GLN A 81 -22.54 -34.43 7.63
CA GLN A 81 -22.37 -32.97 7.70
C GLN A 81 -21.90 -32.42 6.36
N ARG A 82 -20.99 -33.13 5.67
CA ARG A 82 -20.53 -32.75 4.33
C ARG A 82 -21.70 -32.70 3.33
N GLN A 83 -22.54 -33.73 3.29
CA GLN A 83 -23.71 -33.79 2.40
C GLN A 83 -24.68 -32.64 2.61
N LEU A 84 -24.96 -32.27 3.87
CA LEU A 84 -25.87 -31.17 4.19
C LEU A 84 -25.33 -29.82 3.67
N PHE A 85 -24.03 -29.57 3.81
CA PHE A 85 -23.41 -28.35 3.28
C PHE A 85 -23.33 -28.34 1.75
N GLU A 86 -23.10 -29.48 1.10
CA GLU A 86 -23.10 -29.57 -0.37
C GLU A 86 -24.47 -29.21 -0.94
N GLU A 87 -25.55 -29.77 -0.38
CA GLU A 87 -26.92 -29.52 -0.81
C GLU A 87 -27.32 -28.04 -0.61
N ASP A 88 -26.96 -27.44 0.52
CA ASP A 88 -27.19 -26.01 0.78
C ASP A 88 -26.39 -25.12 -0.18
N THR A 89 -25.13 -25.47 -0.48
CA THR A 89 -24.31 -24.69 -1.43
C THR A 89 -24.81 -24.78 -2.86
N GLU A 90 -25.31 -25.94 -3.30
CA GLU A 90 -25.91 -26.10 -4.62
C GLU A 90 -27.20 -25.29 -4.76
N ALA A 91 -28.01 -25.24 -3.70
CA ALA A 91 -29.21 -24.42 -3.64
C ALA A 91 -28.89 -22.92 -3.76
N ASP A 92 -27.88 -22.43 -3.03
CA ASP A 92 -27.44 -21.03 -3.09
C ASP A 92 -26.86 -20.66 -4.47
N ILE A 93 -26.08 -21.55 -5.08
CA ILE A 93 -25.53 -21.35 -6.44
C ILE A 93 -26.65 -21.33 -7.48
N ALA A 94 -27.65 -22.19 -7.35
CA ALA A 94 -28.81 -22.22 -8.24
C ALA A 94 -29.67 -20.96 -8.10
N ALA A 95 -29.84 -20.45 -6.88
CA ALA A 95 -30.54 -19.20 -6.62
C ALA A 95 -29.78 -17.99 -7.21
N ALA A 96 -28.45 -17.96 -7.06
CA ALA A 96 -27.60 -16.91 -7.62
C ALA A 96 -27.56 -16.90 -9.17
N LYS A 97 -27.78 -18.06 -9.82
CA LYS A 97 -27.86 -18.18 -11.29
C LYS A 97 -29.25 -17.87 -11.87
N ARG A 98 -30.28 -17.72 -11.02
CA ARG A 98 -31.67 -17.51 -11.42
C ARG A 98 -32.09 -16.03 -11.42
N ASN A 99 -31.22 -15.14 -10.93
CA ASN A 99 -31.28 -13.69 -11.08
C ASN A 99 -30.29 -13.22 -12.16
#